data_AF-A0A661P375-F1
#
_entry.id   AF-A0A661P375-F1
#
_cell.length_a   1.000
_cell.length_b   1.000
_cell.length_c   1.000
_cell.angle_alpha   90.00
_cell.angle_beta   90.00
_cell.angle_gamma   90.00
#
_symmetry.space_group_name_H-M   'P 1'
#
loop_
_entity.id
_entity.type
_entity.pdbx_description
1 polymer ?
#
loop_
_entity_poly.entity_id
_entity_poly.type
_entity_poly.pdbx_seq_one_letter_code
_entity_poly.pdbx_strand_id
1 'polypeptide(L)'
;MNNIYQFDLTQEPLTNLELKTEREKLKTIRKEQIKYSCISDVLHTFIFIALYFGQVLSGYAVLVAVGISTGCALIVATATRSPSKPTNSIAMLLSAIGAATTVAVLLTIQMQQPLTGSIIAGLLTASIVIVGATLGRRIKKVLISGEELKSIVDDPHAQKELKALCQQFPALEEYRQQAASYLRPTLTYGELKAMRK
;
A
#
# COMPACT_ATOMS: atom_id res chain seq x y z
N MET A 1 -6.50 13.84 -3.21
CA MET A 1 -5.55 12.79 -2.79
C MET A 1 -4.26 13.47 -2.39
N ASN A 2 -3.92 13.49 -1.10
CA ASN A 2 -2.70 14.12 -0.62
C ASN A 2 -1.48 13.49 -1.30
N ASN A 3 -0.62 14.33 -1.86
CA ASN A 3 0.72 13.93 -2.26
C ASN A 3 1.43 13.39 -1.01
N ILE A 4 1.68 12.09 -1.00
CA ILE A 4 2.59 11.50 -0.04
C ILE A 4 3.99 11.98 -0.43
N TYR A 5 4.71 12.49 0.56
CA TYR A 5 5.98 13.18 0.44
C TYR A 5 6.95 12.46 -0.50
N GLN A 6 7.51 13.22 -1.44
CA GLN A 6 8.54 12.79 -2.38
C GLN A 6 9.67 13.81 -2.28
N PHE A 7 10.90 13.32 -2.09
CA PHE A 7 12.06 14.20 -2.04
C PHE A 7 12.31 14.83 -3.42
N ASP A 8 12.54 16.14 -3.39
CA ASP A 8 12.88 16.98 -4.52
C ASP A 8 14.19 17.71 -4.20
N LEU A 9 15.22 17.46 -5.01
CA LEU A 9 16.55 18.04 -4.82
C LEU A 9 16.63 19.50 -5.30
N THR A 10 15.59 20.00 -5.96
CA THR A 10 15.50 21.42 -6.37
C THR A 10 15.00 22.33 -5.26
N GLN A 11 14.49 21.75 -4.17
CA GLN A 11 14.06 22.46 -2.97
C GLN A 11 15.11 22.35 -1.87
N GLU A 12 15.08 23.26 -0.90
CA GLU A 12 15.97 23.17 0.25
C GLU A 12 15.79 21.85 1.03
N PRO A 13 16.87 21.28 1.58
CA PRO A 13 16.77 20.09 2.41
C PRO A 13 15.90 20.37 3.64
N LEU A 14 14.97 19.45 3.93
CA LEU A 14 14.12 19.56 5.13
C LEU A 14 14.98 19.68 6.40
N THR A 15 14.48 20.37 7.41
CA THR A 15 15.08 20.39 8.75
C THR A 15 14.79 19.10 9.52
N ASN A 16 15.52 18.86 10.62
CA ASN A 16 15.24 17.74 11.54
C ASN A 16 13.81 17.79 12.10
N LEU A 17 13.28 18.98 12.36
CA LEU A 17 11.93 19.16 12.89
C LEU A 17 10.89 18.78 11.84
N GLU A 18 11.09 19.16 10.59
CA GLU A 18 10.19 18.81 9.48
C GLU A 18 10.21 17.32 9.18
N LEU A 19 11.39 16.68 9.18
CA LEU A 19 11.48 15.22 9.04
C LEU A 19 10.72 14.48 10.16
N LYS A 20 10.88 14.91 11.42
CA LYS A 20 10.13 14.34 12.55
C LYS A 20 8.64 14.56 12.38
N THR A 21 8.24 15.76 11.95
CA THR A 21 6.83 16.10 11.71
C THR A 21 6.23 15.24 10.60
N GLU A 22 6.91 15.08 9.48
CA GLU A 22 6.47 14.19 8.39
C GLU A 22 6.39 12.72 8.85
N ARG A 23 7.34 12.27 9.68
CA ARG A 23 7.29 10.92 10.25
C ARG A 23 6.07 10.71 11.15
N GLU A 24 5.72 11.69 11.99
CA GLU A 24 4.50 11.62 12.83
C GLU A 24 3.22 11.70 12.01
N LYS A 25 3.19 12.52 10.94
CA LYS A 25 2.08 12.54 9.98
C LYS A 25 1.90 11.16 9.34
N LEU A 26 2.96 10.53 8.85
CA LEU A 26 2.90 9.19 8.26
C LEU A 26 2.44 8.13 9.26
N LYS A 27 2.87 8.20 10.54
CA LYS A 27 2.35 7.31 11.60
C LYS A 27 0.85 7.47 11.81
N THR A 28 0.37 8.71 11.85
CA THR A 28 -1.07 9.02 11.98
C THR A 28 -1.85 8.45 10.80
N ILE A 29 -1.40 8.71 9.57
CA ILE A 29 -2.02 8.15 8.35
C ILE A 29 -2.04 6.62 8.40
N ARG A 30 -0.93 5.98 8.79
CA ARG A 30 -0.86 4.52 8.94
C ARG A 30 -1.93 4.01 9.91
N LYS A 31 -2.05 4.64 11.08
CA LYS A 31 -3.03 4.25 12.11
C LYS A 31 -4.46 4.37 11.59
N GLU A 32 -4.78 5.44 10.87
CA GLU A 32 -6.08 5.62 10.23
C GLU A 32 -6.36 4.56 9.17
N GLN A 33 -5.40 4.26 8.27
CA GLN A 33 -5.59 3.22 7.25
C GLN A 33 -5.81 1.83 7.88
N ILE A 34 -5.09 1.50 8.97
CA ILE A 34 -5.30 0.25 9.71
C ILE A 34 -6.70 0.21 10.32
N LYS A 35 -7.18 1.32 10.91
CA LYS A 35 -8.54 1.42 11.45
C LYS A 35 -9.59 1.16 10.37
N TYR A 36 -9.45 1.78 9.20
CA TYR A 36 -10.37 1.56 8.08
C TYR A 36 -10.33 0.12 7.57
N SER A 37 -9.15 -0.51 7.52
CA SER A 37 -9.01 -1.93 7.18
C SER A 37 -9.80 -2.81 8.15
N CYS A 38 -9.60 -2.61 9.46
CA CYS A 38 -10.29 -3.38 10.48
C CYS A 38 -11.82 -3.21 10.40
N ILE A 39 -12.32 -1.98 10.22
CA ILE A 39 -13.75 -1.73 10.04
C ILE A 39 -14.27 -2.46 8.81
N SER A 40 -13.54 -2.40 7.70
CA SER A 40 -13.95 -3.08 6.47
C SER A 40 -13.97 -4.61 6.63
N ASP A 41 -12.96 -5.18 7.26
CA ASP A 41 -12.88 -6.64 7.49
C ASP A 41 -14.04 -7.11 8.37
N VAL A 42 -14.37 -6.36 9.42
CA VAL A 42 -15.50 -6.65 10.31
C VAL A 42 -16.83 -6.61 9.55
N LEU A 43 -17.05 -5.60 8.69
CA LEU A 43 -18.27 -5.49 7.89
C LEU A 43 -18.42 -6.67 6.91
N HIS A 44 -17.37 -7.03 6.16
CA HIS A 44 -17.43 -8.18 5.25
C HIS A 44 -17.64 -9.49 6.03
N THR A 45 -17.00 -9.64 7.19
CA THR A 45 -17.15 -10.81 8.06
C THR A 45 -18.60 -10.95 8.54
N PHE A 46 -19.25 -9.86 8.96
CA PHE A 46 -20.67 -9.91 9.35
C PHE A 46 -21.58 -10.39 8.22
N ILE A 47 -21.33 -9.97 6.98
CA ILE A 47 -22.13 -10.43 5.84
C ILE A 47 -21.89 -11.92 5.58
N PHE A 48 -20.65 -12.39 5.62
CA PHE A 48 -20.37 -13.83 5.49
C PHE A 48 -20.97 -14.66 6.64
N ILE A 49 -20.94 -14.16 7.87
CA ILE A 49 -21.60 -14.78 9.03
C ILE A 49 -23.11 -14.88 8.77
N ALA A 50 -23.75 -13.81 8.28
CA ALA A 50 -25.17 -13.82 7.95
C ALA A 50 -25.51 -14.83 6.85
N LEU A 51 -24.68 -14.94 5.81
CA LEU A 51 -24.86 -15.94 4.75
C LEU A 51 -24.68 -17.37 5.26
N TYR A 52 -23.76 -17.58 6.20
CA TYR A 52 -23.53 -18.89 6.82
C TYR A 52 -24.69 -19.31 7.75
N PHE A 53 -25.05 -18.48 8.73
CA PHE A 53 -26.12 -18.81 9.68
C PHE A 53 -27.51 -18.78 9.03
N GLY A 54 -27.69 -17.99 7.97
CA GLY A 54 -28.88 -18.04 7.13
C GLY A 54 -28.97 -19.28 6.25
N GLN A 55 -28.02 -20.22 6.35
CA GLN A 55 -27.93 -21.44 5.54
C GLN A 55 -27.89 -21.17 4.02
N VAL A 56 -27.51 -19.96 3.63
CA VAL A 56 -27.38 -19.55 2.22
C VAL A 56 -26.07 -20.06 1.63
N LEU A 57 -25.01 -20.11 2.46
CA LEU A 57 -23.71 -20.66 2.08
C LEU A 57 -23.22 -21.63 3.15
N SER A 58 -22.58 -22.72 2.70
CA SER A 58 -21.84 -23.61 3.59
C SER A 58 -20.60 -22.93 4.18
N GLY A 59 -20.12 -23.42 5.33
CA GLY A 59 -18.88 -22.89 5.93
C GLY A 59 -17.66 -23.03 5.02
N TYR A 60 -17.59 -24.11 4.25
CA TYR A 60 -16.54 -24.31 3.25
C TYR A 60 -16.63 -23.30 2.09
N ALA A 61 -17.84 -23.00 1.60
CA ALA A 61 -18.05 -21.96 0.59
C ALA A 61 -17.58 -20.58 1.06
N VAL A 62 -17.87 -20.23 2.31
CA VAL A 62 -17.41 -18.97 2.92
C VAL A 62 -15.88 -18.91 2.96
N LEU A 63 -15.23 -19.98 3.41
CA LEU A 63 -13.75 -20.05 3.47
C LEU A 63 -13.11 -19.88 2.09
N VAL A 64 -13.67 -20.53 1.06
CA VAL A 64 -13.19 -20.40 -0.33
C VAL A 64 -13.32 -18.96 -0.82
N ALA A 65 -14.48 -18.32 -0.61
CA ALA A 65 -14.71 -16.94 -1.03
C ALA A 65 -13.76 -15.96 -0.33
N VAL A 66 -13.57 -16.11 1.00
CA VAL A 66 -12.63 -15.29 1.79
C VAL A 66 -11.18 -15.53 1.33
N GLY A 67 -10.79 -16.78 1.09
CA GLY A 67 -9.44 -17.13 0.66
C GLY A 67 -9.09 -16.54 -0.71
N ILE A 68 -9.97 -16.71 -1.70
CA ILE A 68 -9.78 -16.16 -3.05
C ILE A 68 -9.75 -14.64 -3.02
N SER A 69 -10.73 -14.01 -2.37
CA SER A 69 -10.81 -12.53 -2.29
C SER A 69 -9.58 -11.92 -1.62
N THR A 70 -9.12 -12.50 -0.51
CA THR A 70 -7.92 -12.05 0.21
C THR A 70 -6.65 -12.24 -0.62
N GLY A 71 -6.48 -13.41 -1.25
CA GLY A 71 -5.34 -13.70 -2.11
C GLY A 71 -5.26 -12.74 -3.29
N CYS A 72 -6.38 -12.52 -4.00
CA CYS A 72 -6.46 -11.56 -5.09
C CYS A 72 -6.17 -10.13 -4.62
N ALA A 73 -6.73 -9.69 -3.48
CA ALA A 73 -6.47 -8.37 -2.92
C ALA A 73 -4.98 -8.14 -2.67
N LEU A 74 -4.29 -9.15 -2.11
CA LEU A 74 -2.86 -9.09 -1.83
C LEU A 74 -2.01 -9.03 -3.11
N ILE A 75 -2.34 -9.84 -4.11
CA ILE A 75 -1.66 -9.81 -5.42
C ILE A 75 -1.82 -8.43 -6.06
N VAL A 76 -3.04 -7.88 -6.10
CA VAL A 76 -3.29 -6.55 -6.69
C VAL A 76 -2.58 -5.44 -5.90
N ALA A 77 -2.54 -5.55 -4.57
CA ALA A 77 -1.86 -4.60 -3.69
C ALA A 77 -0.34 -4.58 -3.90
N THR A 78 0.25 -5.76 -4.18
CA THR A 78 1.70 -5.92 -4.28
C THR A 78 2.22 -5.67 -5.69
N ALA A 79 1.53 -6.18 -6.72
CA ALA A 79 1.98 -6.15 -8.11
C ALA A 79 1.90 -4.75 -8.76
N THR A 80 0.99 -3.88 -8.33
CA THR A 80 0.85 -2.55 -8.94
C THR A 80 1.82 -1.54 -8.32
N ARG A 81 2.72 -0.98 -9.15
CA ARG A 81 3.82 -0.10 -8.71
C ARG A 81 3.40 1.28 -8.19
N SER A 82 2.24 1.83 -8.58
CA SER A 82 1.81 3.15 -8.11
C SER A 82 0.29 3.31 -8.05
N PRO A 83 -0.30 3.71 -6.91
CA PRO A 83 -1.76 3.87 -6.81
C PRO A 83 -2.33 5.03 -7.65
N SER A 84 -1.50 5.91 -8.23
CA SER A 84 -1.96 7.12 -8.94
C SER A 84 -2.11 6.98 -10.46
N LYS A 85 -1.68 5.87 -11.07
CA LYS A 85 -1.82 5.69 -12.52
C LYS A 85 -3.23 5.15 -12.85
N PRO A 86 -3.95 5.74 -13.83
CA PRO A 86 -5.29 5.30 -14.21
C PRO A 86 -5.31 3.84 -14.71
N THR A 87 -4.22 3.38 -15.32
CA THR A 87 -4.01 1.97 -15.70
C THR A 87 -4.11 1.00 -14.52
N ASN A 88 -3.73 1.43 -13.32
CA ASN A 88 -3.81 0.60 -12.11
C ASN A 88 -5.21 0.58 -11.49
N SER A 89 -6.08 1.54 -11.83
CA SER A 89 -7.51 1.49 -11.48
C SER A 89 -8.24 0.50 -12.38
N ILE A 90 -7.92 0.49 -13.68
CA ILE A 90 -8.49 -0.48 -14.63
C ILE A 90 -8.05 -1.91 -14.27
N ALA A 91 -6.76 -2.14 -14.01
CA ALA A 91 -6.25 -3.46 -13.64
C ALA A 91 -6.91 -3.97 -12.34
N MET A 92 -7.15 -3.08 -11.37
CA MET A 92 -7.87 -3.40 -10.14
C MET A 92 -9.32 -3.80 -10.41
N LEU A 93 -10.04 -3.03 -11.23
CA LEU A 93 -11.43 -3.31 -11.57
C LEU A 93 -11.55 -4.66 -12.29
N LEU A 94 -10.69 -4.91 -13.28
CA LEU A 94 -10.66 -6.19 -14.00
C LEU A 94 -10.36 -7.37 -13.07
N SER A 95 -9.41 -7.20 -12.15
CA SER A 95 -9.09 -8.23 -11.16
C SER A 95 -10.26 -8.51 -10.21
N ALA A 96 -10.98 -7.45 -9.80
CA ALA A 96 -12.15 -7.58 -8.94
C ALA A 96 -13.32 -8.28 -9.64
N ILE A 97 -13.61 -7.91 -10.90
CA ILE A 97 -14.65 -8.55 -11.72
C ILE A 97 -14.28 -10.02 -11.98
N GLY A 98 -13.01 -10.27 -12.33
CA GLY A 98 -12.50 -11.62 -12.53
C GLY A 98 -12.67 -12.48 -11.29
N ALA A 99 -12.19 -12.02 -10.13
CA ALA A 99 -12.33 -12.73 -8.87
C ALA A 99 -13.80 -12.97 -8.48
N ALA A 100 -14.67 -11.96 -8.64
CA ALA A 100 -16.10 -12.09 -8.36
C ALA A 100 -16.77 -13.14 -9.24
N THR A 101 -16.47 -13.14 -10.54
CA THR A 101 -16.99 -14.11 -11.49
C THR A 101 -16.49 -15.51 -11.16
N THR A 102 -15.19 -15.65 -10.88
CA THR A 102 -14.59 -16.93 -10.47
C THR A 102 -15.24 -17.47 -9.21
N VAL A 103 -15.44 -16.65 -8.17
CA VAL A 103 -16.12 -17.09 -6.94
C VAL A 103 -17.57 -17.48 -7.21
N ALA A 104 -18.34 -16.66 -7.92
CA ALA A 104 -19.74 -16.95 -8.22
C ALA A 104 -19.90 -18.27 -9.01
N VAL A 105 -19.03 -18.51 -9.99
CA VAL A 105 -19.01 -19.73 -10.81
C VAL A 105 -18.59 -20.94 -9.97
N LEU A 106 -17.52 -20.83 -9.17
CA LEU A 106 -17.06 -21.90 -8.27
C LEU A 106 -18.17 -22.32 -7.31
N LEU A 107 -18.79 -21.34 -6.65
CA LEU A 107 -19.82 -21.61 -5.65
C LEU A 107 -21.06 -22.23 -6.29
N THR A 108 -21.53 -21.70 -7.43
CA THR A 108 -22.75 -22.19 -8.09
C THR A 108 -22.55 -23.54 -8.76
N ILE A 109 -21.47 -23.70 -9.54
CA ILE A 109 -21.30 -24.88 -10.41
C ILE A 109 -20.57 -26.00 -9.67
N GLN A 110 -19.43 -25.71 -9.05
CA GLN A 110 -18.61 -26.76 -8.43
C GLN A 110 -19.13 -27.14 -7.04
N MET A 111 -19.57 -26.15 -6.27
CA MET A 111 -19.98 -26.35 -4.87
C MET A 111 -21.51 -26.41 -4.71
N GLN A 112 -22.26 -26.32 -5.81
CA GLN A 112 -23.72 -26.43 -5.87
C GLN A 112 -24.45 -25.54 -4.84
N GLN A 113 -23.88 -24.37 -4.55
CA GLN A 113 -24.47 -23.41 -3.62
C GLN A 113 -25.63 -22.65 -4.30
N PRO A 114 -26.61 -22.16 -3.52
CA PRO A 114 -27.70 -21.34 -4.03
C PRO A 114 -27.18 -20.15 -4.85
N LEU A 115 -27.75 -19.94 -6.04
CA LEU A 115 -27.33 -18.88 -6.97
C LEU A 115 -27.29 -17.50 -6.29
N THR A 116 -28.31 -17.18 -5.49
CA THR A 116 -28.38 -15.93 -4.73
C THR A 116 -27.19 -15.76 -3.78
N GLY A 117 -26.84 -16.82 -3.05
CA GLY A 117 -25.67 -16.84 -2.16
C GLY A 117 -24.36 -16.63 -2.92
N SER A 118 -24.22 -17.32 -4.04
CA SER A 118 -23.05 -17.22 -4.91
C SER A 118 -22.87 -15.82 -5.50
N ILE A 119 -23.95 -15.16 -5.91
CA ILE A 119 -23.92 -13.78 -6.42
C ILE A 119 -23.50 -12.82 -5.31
N ILE A 120 -24.08 -12.92 -4.12
CA ILE A 120 -23.72 -12.07 -2.98
C ILE A 120 -22.24 -12.28 -2.61
N ALA A 121 -21.77 -13.53 -2.54
CA ALA A 121 -20.36 -13.84 -2.29
C ALA A 121 -19.42 -13.30 -3.39
N GLY A 122 -19.84 -13.32 -4.65
CA GLY A 122 -19.12 -12.70 -5.76
C GLY A 122 -19.01 -11.18 -5.59
N LEU A 123 -20.09 -10.50 -5.24
CA LEU A 123 -20.09 -9.06 -4.97
C LEU A 123 -19.20 -8.69 -3.77
N LEU A 124 -19.27 -9.47 -2.69
CA LEU A 124 -18.37 -9.32 -1.54
C LEU A 124 -16.91 -9.52 -1.95
N THR A 125 -16.64 -10.51 -2.80
CA THR A 125 -15.29 -10.76 -3.33
C THR A 125 -14.76 -9.55 -4.08
N ALA A 126 -15.53 -8.96 -5.00
CA ALA A 126 -15.13 -7.73 -5.69
C ALA A 126 -14.86 -6.59 -4.70
N SER A 127 -15.74 -6.40 -3.71
CA SER A 127 -15.59 -5.37 -2.68
C SER A 127 -14.30 -5.55 -1.88
N ILE A 128 -14.02 -6.76 -1.39
CA ILE A 128 -12.79 -7.09 -0.65
C ILE A 128 -11.55 -6.85 -1.50
N VAL A 129 -11.57 -7.28 -2.77
CA VAL A 129 -10.43 -7.06 -3.69
C VAL A 129 -10.18 -5.56 -3.86
N ILE A 130 -11.21 -4.75 -4.11
CA ILE A 130 -11.04 -3.30 -4.33
C ILE A 130 -10.58 -2.60 -3.05
N VAL A 131 -11.27 -2.83 -1.94
CA VAL A 131 -11.00 -2.15 -0.66
C VAL A 131 -9.66 -2.61 -0.09
N GLY A 132 -9.43 -3.92 -0.01
CA GLY A 132 -8.21 -4.52 0.50
C GLY A 132 -6.99 -4.11 -0.32
N ALA A 133 -7.08 -4.14 -1.66
CA ALA A 133 -5.98 -3.69 -2.49
C ALA A 133 -5.74 -2.18 -2.41
N THR A 134 -6.80 -1.37 -2.26
CA THR A 134 -6.64 0.09 -2.12
C THR A 134 -5.98 0.46 -0.79
N LEU A 135 -6.47 -0.10 0.32
CA LEU A 135 -5.90 0.12 1.65
C LEU A 135 -4.48 -0.43 1.73
N GLY A 136 -4.25 -1.65 1.23
CA GLY A 136 -2.94 -2.28 1.17
C GLY A 136 -1.92 -1.42 0.41
N ARG A 137 -2.30 -0.84 -0.73
CA ARG A 137 -1.42 0.08 -1.48
C ARG A 137 -1.12 1.37 -0.72
N ARG A 138 -2.10 1.93 -0.01
CA ARG A 138 -1.90 3.13 0.81
C ARG A 138 -0.95 2.84 1.96
N ILE A 139 -1.15 1.74 2.68
CA ILE A 139 -0.26 1.30 3.77
C ILE A 139 1.16 1.04 3.23
N LYS A 140 1.29 0.30 2.12
CA LYS A 140 2.58 0.06 1.45
C LYS A 140 3.29 1.38 1.12
N LYS A 141 2.57 2.35 0.58
CA LYS A 141 3.13 3.65 0.24
C LYS A 141 3.60 4.42 1.47
N VAL A 142 2.81 4.42 2.56
CA VAL A 142 3.20 5.03 3.83
C VAL A 142 4.44 4.36 4.45
N LEU A 143 4.53 3.03 4.37
CA LEU A 143 5.70 2.29 4.85
C LEU A 143 6.96 2.63 4.04
N ILE A 144 6.86 2.67 2.71
CA ILE A 144 7.98 3.06 1.84
C ILE A 144 8.42 4.49 2.14
N SER A 145 7.49 5.45 2.23
CA SER A 145 7.84 6.83 2.55
C SER A 145 8.43 6.97 3.95
N GLY A 146 7.96 6.17 4.92
CA GLY A 146 8.56 6.12 6.26
C GLY A 146 9.99 5.58 6.25
N GLU A 147 10.29 4.62 5.37
CA GLU A 147 11.64 4.10 5.15
C GLU A 147 12.53 5.15 4.49
N GLU A 148 12.00 5.87 3.49
CA GLU A 148 12.70 6.95 2.80
C GLU A 148 13.06 8.12 3.73
N LEU A 149 12.34 8.33 4.83
CA LEU A 149 12.67 9.34 5.85
C LEU A 149 13.76 8.90 6.84
N LYS A 150 14.20 7.64 6.83
CA LYS A 150 15.28 7.19 7.72
C LYS A 150 16.62 7.77 7.27
N SER A 151 17.45 8.14 8.24
CA SER A 151 18.82 8.58 8.01
C SER A 151 19.69 7.39 7.57
N ILE A 152 20.67 7.68 6.70
CA ILE A 152 21.66 6.70 6.21
C ILE A 152 22.89 6.57 7.14
N VAL A 153 22.91 7.22 8.31
CA VAL A 153 24.07 7.21 9.25
C VAL A 153 24.56 5.80 9.53
N ASP A 154 23.64 4.88 9.73
CA ASP A 154 23.96 3.53 10.19
C ASP A 154 24.23 2.55 9.03
N ASP A 155 24.27 3.03 7.79
CA ASP A 155 24.49 2.23 6.58
C ASP A 155 25.80 2.62 5.86
N PRO A 156 26.90 1.88 6.09
CA PRO A 156 28.19 2.15 5.47
C PRO A 156 28.16 2.09 3.94
N HIS A 157 27.28 1.27 3.36
CA HIS A 157 27.15 1.16 1.90
C HIS A 157 26.47 2.40 1.32
N ALA A 158 25.37 2.85 1.93
CA ALA A 158 24.67 4.06 1.52
C ALA A 158 25.55 5.32 1.65
N GLN A 159 26.38 5.40 2.70
CA GLN A 159 27.34 6.50 2.85
C GLN A 159 28.43 6.50 1.78
N LYS A 160 28.97 5.31 1.45
CA LYS A 160 29.97 5.17 0.39
C LYS A 160 29.41 5.57 -0.96
N GLU A 161 28.17 5.17 -1.23
CA GLU A 161 27.46 5.55 -2.45
C GLU A 161 27.18 7.06 -2.52
N LEU A 162 26.72 7.67 -1.43
CA LEU A 162 26.53 9.12 -1.36
C LEU A 162 27.82 9.86 -1.70
N LYS A 163 28.95 9.46 -1.10
CA LYS A 163 30.26 10.07 -1.41
C LYS A 163 30.62 9.94 -2.89
N ALA A 164 30.36 8.79 -3.50
CA ALA A 164 30.61 8.59 -4.93
C ALA A 164 29.72 9.49 -5.81
N LEU A 165 28.44 9.65 -5.47
CA LEU A 165 27.53 10.54 -6.18
C LEU A 165 27.92 12.02 -6.05
N CYS A 166 28.28 12.47 -4.85
CA CYS A 166 28.75 13.85 -4.61
C CYS A 166 30.07 14.15 -5.34
N GLN A 167 30.96 13.15 -5.52
CA GLN A 167 32.17 13.29 -6.34
C GLN A 167 31.86 13.45 -7.84
N GLN A 168 30.80 12.80 -8.32
CA GLN A 168 30.39 12.85 -9.73
C GLN A 168 29.57 14.11 -10.04
N PHE A 169 28.83 14.64 -9.07
CA PHE A 169 27.94 15.79 -9.25
C PHE A 169 28.14 16.83 -8.13
N PRO A 170 28.91 17.90 -8.37
CA PRO A 170 29.23 18.92 -7.36
C PRO A 170 28.01 19.62 -6.73
N ALA A 171 26.95 19.81 -7.51
CA ALA A 171 25.69 20.41 -7.00
C ALA A 171 25.04 19.57 -5.88
N LEU A 172 25.28 18.25 -5.84
CA LEU A 172 24.79 17.38 -4.76
C LEU A 172 25.60 17.54 -3.47
N GLU A 173 26.87 17.95 -3.58
CA GLU A 173 27.71 18.26 -2.44
C GLU A 173 27.27 19.58 -1.78
N GLU A 174 26.87 20.58 -2.57
CA GLU A 174 26.27 21.83 -2.06
C GLU A 174 24.98 21.54 -1.27
N TYR A 175 24.10 20.70 -1.82
CA TYR A 175 22.88 20.24 -1.13
C TYR A 175 23.21 19.54 0.22
N ARG A 176 24.24 18.69 0.23
CA ARG A 176 24.71 18.01 1.45
C ARG A 176 25.22 18.99 2.50
N GLN A 177 25.97 20.00 2.08
CA GLN A 177 26.48 21.04 2.98
C GLN A 177 25.36 21.90 3.54
N GLN A 178 24.35 22.23 2.73
CA GLN A 178 23.14 22.91 3.18
C GLN A 178 22.32 22.06 4.16
N ALA A 179 22.23 20.75 3.95
CA ALA A 179 21.59 19.85 4.93
C ALA A 179 22.37 19.84 6.26
N ALA A 180 23.70 19.83 6.20
CA ALA A 180 24.55 19.87 7.40
C ALA A 180 24.36 21.17 8.22
N SER A 181 24.15 22.31 7.56
CA SER A 181 23.87 23.58 8.25
C SER A 181 22.52 23.59 8.98
N TYR A 182 21.55 22.76 8.55
CA TYR A 182 20.28 22.52 9.24
C TYR A 182 20.35 21.45 10.36
N LEU A 183 21.54 21.26 10.94
CA LEU A 183 21.83 20.26 11.98
C LEU A 183 21.53 18.81 11.52
N ARG A 184 21.48 18.57 10.20
CA ARG A 184 21.34 17.23 9.62
C ARG A 184 22.68 16.81 9.03
N PRO A 185 23.59 16.25 9.84
CA PRO A 185 24.91 15.83 9.35
C PRO A 185 24.84 14.71 8.30
N THR A 186 23.66 14.10 8.12
CA THR A 186 23.42 13.00 7.21
C THR A 186 22.07 13.12 6.50
N LEU A 187 22.08 12.66 5.26
CA LEU A 187 20.91 12.59 4.41
C LEU A 187 20.10 11.32 4.70
N THR A 188 18.91 11.26 4.12
CA THR A 188 17.96 10.16 4.22
C THR A 188 18.03 9.25 3.00
N TYR A 189 17.48 8.04 3.11
CA TYR A 189 17.38 7.13 1.97
C TYR A 189 16.57 7.70 0.81
N GLY A 190 15.57 8.54 1.09
CA GLY A 190 14.76 9.21 0.08
C GLY A 190 15.56 10.25 -0.72
N GLU A 191 16.41 11.03 -0.06
CA GLU A 191 17.34 11.97 -0.72
C GLU A 191 18.38 11.20 -1.55
N LEU A 192 18.99 10.15 -0.99
CA LEU A 192 19.92 9.29 -1.76
C LEU A 192 19.26 8.69 -3.00
N LYS A 193 18.01 8.24 -2.88
CA LYS A 193 17.22 7.72 -4.01
C LYS A 193 16.89 8.80 -5.04
N ALA A 194 16.65 10.04 -4.61
CA ALA A 194 16.44 11.16 -5.53
C ALA A 194 17.74 11.49 -6.29
N MET A 195 18.90 11.39 -5.63
CA MET A 195 20.22 11.66 -6.22
C MET A 195 20.65 10.64 -7.29
N ARG A 196 20.07 9.44 -7.28
CA ARG A 196 20.33 8.41 -8.31
C ARG A 196 19.62 8.67 -9.65
N LYS A 197 18.68 9.62 -9.69
CA LYS A 197 17.85 9.91 -10.87
C LYS A 197 18.41 11.11 -11.62
#